data_AF-A0A1S0U8I4-F1
#
_entry.id   AF-A0A1S0U8I4-F1
#
_cell.length_a   1.000
_cell.length_b   1.000
_cell.length_c   1.000
_cell.angle_alpha   90.00
_cell.angle_beta   90.00
_cell.angle_gamma   90.00
#
_symmetry.space_group_name_H-M   'P 1'
#
loop_
_entity.id
_entity.type
_entity.pdbx_description
1 polymer ?
#
loop_
_entity_poly.entity_id
_entity_poly.type
_entity_poly.pdbx_seq_one_letter_code
_entity_poly.pdbx_strand_id
1 'polypeptide(L)'
;MAVLAGVGYLFIAFSPSLVIFRRVIASDPLRIILFVLGGLNHMSVAGQRIAGVHTLRDARHVLATVCGLGMGVMAALFLIINVIADFWGHGTVGLPATVPYISDRFTVKLLSTDQHFPITYSISACMVTLCHVFWTVLFWDGCHKKGITNTWWMGICFVVISHYAMSVLSFGNRTKYQMAVICVQGAVVVINAVISFLVMGVTWPILKRKTKLAFSRLLCLKSRSSQSIAASISRSENPASDQTSDRSDALHIYT
;
A
#
# COMPACT_ATOMS: atom_id res chain seq x y z
N MET A 1 12.64 24.04 -4.15
CA MET A 1 11.18 23.76 -4.15
C MET A 1 10.79 22.65 -5.12
N ALA A 2 11.28 22.63 -6.37
CA ALA A 2 10.93 21.59 -7.36
C ALA A 2 11.36 20.15 -6.96
N VAL A 3 12.59 19.98 -6.46
CA VAL A 3 13.10 18.66 -6.00
C VAL A 3 12.25 18.09 -4.86
N LEU A 4 11.86 18.94 -3.88
CA LEU A 4 11.01 18.52 -2.76
C LEU A 4 9.62 18.06 -3.25
N ALA A 5 9.05 18.76 -4.24
CA ALA A 5 7.79 18.37 -4.86
C ALA A 5 7.93 17.03 -5.63
N GLY A 6 9.00 16.86 -6.41
CA GLY A 6 9.31 15.61 -7.12
C GLY A 6 9.45 14.41 -6.18
N VAL A 7 10.13 14.59 -5.05
CA VAL A 7 10.22 13.58 -3.99
C VAL A 7 8.84 13.30 -3.38
N GLY A 8 8.03 14.32 -3.11
CA GLY A 8 6.65 14.16 -2.64
C GLY A 8 5.78 13.34 -3.59
N TYR A 9 5.89 13.57 -4.90
CA TYR A 9 5.18 12.83 -5.95
C TYR A 9 5.59 11.35 -5.99
N LEU A 10 6.87 11.04 -5.83
CA LEU A 10 7.35 9.66 -5.69
C LEU A 10 6.76 8.96 -4.47
N PHE A 11 6.73 9.65 -3.32
CA PHE A 11 6.11 9.10 -2.12
C PHE A 11 4.63 8.82 -2.30
N ILE A 12 3.88 9.70 -2.98
CA ILE A 12 2.47 9.47 -3.29
C ILE A 12 2.31 8.25 -4.20
N ALA A 13 3.09 8.17 -5.28
CA ALA A 13 2.99 7.09 -6.27
C ALA A 13 3.31 5.71 -5.68
N PHE A 14 4.37 5.60 -4.87
CA PHE A 14 4.86 4.32 -4.33
C PHE A 14 4.44 4.03 -2.89
N SER A 15 3.67 4.91 -2.24
CA SER A 15 3.19 4.71 -0.87
C SER A 15 2.45 3.37 -0.67
N PRO A 16 1.45 2.99 -1.49
CA PRO A 16 0.78 1.70 -1.31
C PRO A 16 1.74 0.52 -1.51
N SER A 17 2.67 0.64 -2.46
CA SER A 17 3.64 -0.41 -2.75
C SER A 17 4.57 -0.67 -1.57
N LEU A 18 5.07 0.39 -0.94
CA LEU A 18 5.91 0.30 0.26
C LEU A 18 5.13 -0.30 1.44
N VAL A 19 3.87 0.09 1.62
CA VAL A 19 3.02 -0.44 2.69
C VAL A 19 2.78 -1.94 2.50
N ILE A 20 2.41 -2.37 1.29
CA ILE A 20 2.16 -3.78 0.96
C ILE A 20 3.46 -4.58 1.08
N PHE A 21 4.57 -4.06 0.56
CA PHE A 21 5.88 -4.70 0.67
C PHE A 21 6.28 -4.95 2.13
N ARG A 22 6.20 -3.92 2.98
CA ARG A 22 6.54 -4.04 4.41
C ARG A 22 5.60 -4.99 5.16
N ARG A 23 4.31 -5.01 4.80
CA ARG A 23 3.30 -5.80 5.52
C ARG A 23 3.22 -7.26 5.10
N VAL A 24 3.49 -7.56 3.83
CA VAL A 24 3.28 -8.88 3.24
C VAL A 24 4.61 -9.57 2.95
N ILE A 25 5.57 -8.87 2.36
CA ILE A 25 6.84 -9.46 1.95
C ILE A 25 7.82 -9.51 3.12
N ALA A 26 7.98 -8.41 3.85
CA ALA A 26 8.94 -8.34 4.95
C ALA A 26 8.50 -9.12 6.20
N SER A 27 7.21 -9.47 6.33
CA SER A 27 6.72 -10.23 7.48
C SER A 27 7.10 -11.71 7.44
N ASP A 28 7.24 -12.29 6.24
CA ASP A 28 7.53 -13.72 6.09
C ASP A 28 8.22 -14.04 4.74
N PRO A 29 9.46 -13.52 4.54
CA PRO A 29 10.15 -13.65 3.26
C PRO A 29 10.52 -15.10 2.92
N LEU A 30 10.78 -15.93 3.93
CA LEU A 30 11.14 -17.34 3.76
C LEU A 30 9.98 -18.14 3.15
N ARG A 31 8.74 -17.88 3.59
CA ARG A 31 7.55 -18.54 3.04
C ARG A 31 7.34 -18.22 1.56
N ILE A 32 7.64 -16.99 1.14
CA ILE A 32 7.56 -16.56 -0.27
C ILE A 32 8.66 -17.24 -1.09
N ILE A 33 9.91 -17.21 -0.62
CA ILE A 33 11.05 -17.82 -1.31
C ILE A 33 10.83 -19.32 -1.48
N LEU A 34 10.41 -20.03 -0.42
CA LEU A 34 10.15 -21.46 -0.46
C LEU A 34 9.00 -21.82 -1.41
N PHE A 35 7.97 -20.98 -1.47
CA PHE A 35 6.86 -21.15 -2.41
C PHE A 35 7.32 -20.99 -3.86
N VAL A 36 8.13 -19.96 -4.16
CA VAL A 36 8.68 -19.71 -5.51
C VAL A 36 9.66 -20.80 -5.94
N LEU A 37 10.48 -21.30 -5.01
CA LEU A 37 11.50 -22.32 -5.26
C LEU A 37 10.94 -23.76 -5.35
N GLY A 38 9.61 -23.92 -5.41
CA GLY A 38 8.97 -25.24 -5.56
C GLY A 38 8.88 -26.07 -4.28
N GLY A 39 9.24 -25.52 -3.11
CA GLY A 39 9.18 -26.18 -1.80
C GLY A 39 7.75 -26.52 -1.33
N LEU A 40 6.74 -26.15 -2.11
CA LEU A 40 5.34 -26.52 -1.91
C LEU A 40 5.12 -28.04 -1.92
N ASN A 41 5.92 -28.79 -2.70
CA ASN A 41 5.94 -30.26 -2.65
C ASN A 41 6.51 -30.80 -1.34
N HIS A 42 7.45 -30.10 -0.70
CA HIS A 42 8.04 -30.53 0.57
C HIS A 42 7.11 -30.20 1.77
N MET A 43 6.35 -29.11 1.67
CA MET A 43 5.35 -28.73 2.68
C MET A 43 4.05 -29.55 2.59
N SER A 44 3.69 -30.08 1.42
CA SER A 44 2.49 -30.92 1.25
C SER A 44 2.68 -32.36 1.75
N VAL A 45 3.93 -32.85 1.79
CA VAL A 45 4.30 -34.19 2.29
C VAL A 45 4.28 -34.29 3.82
N ALA A 46 4.43 -33.17 4.53
CA ALA A 46 4.51 -33.14 6.00
C ALA A 46 3.16 -33.36 6.76
N GLY A 47 2.16 -34.00 6.15
CA GLY A 47 1.07 -34.65 6.89
C GLY A 47 -0.04 -33.77 7.50
N GLN A 48 -0.17 -32.48 7.15
CA GLN A 48 -1.26 -31.63 7.65
C GLN A 48 -2.46 -31.57 6.69
N ARG A 49 -3.16 -32.69 6.44
CA ARG A 49 -4.24 -32.73 5.42
C ARG A 49 -5.56 -32.01 5.78
N ILE A 50 -5.81 -31.65 7.03
CA ILE A 50 -7.02 -30.89 7.43
C ILE A 50 -6.71 -29.40 7.74
N ALA A 51 -5.48 -29.08 8.17
CA ALA A 51 -5.00 -27.70 8.33
C ALA A 51 -4.30 -27.13 7.07
N GLY A 52 -3.98 -27.98 6.09
CA GLY A 52 -3.21 -27.62 4.90
C GLY A 52 -3.97 -26.83 3.83
N VAL A 53 -5.28 -27.04 3.67
CA VAL A 53 -6.03 -26.39 2.57
C VAL A 53 -6.12 -24.88 2.75
N HIS A 54 -6.33 -24.41 3.99
CA HIS A 54 -6.33 -22.99 4.31
C HIS A 54 -4.94 -22.36 4.16
N THR A 55 -3.89 -23.03 4.64
CA THR A 55 -2.52 -22.52 4.55
C THR A 55 -2.02 -22.43 3.11
N LEU A 56 -2.43 -23.37 2.24
CA LEU A 56 -2.14 -23.35 0.81
C LEU A 56 -2.89 -22.23 0.08
N ARG A 57 -4.15 -22.01 0.42
CA ARG A 57 -4.95 -20.90 -0.12
C ARG A 57 -4.33 -19.55 0.23
N ASP A 58 -3.93 -19.39 1.49
CA ASP A 58 -3.26 -18.19 1.97
C ASP A 58 -1.92 -17.95 1.26
N ALA A 59 -1.11 -19.01 1.09
CA ALA A 59 0.17 -18.90 0.40
C ALA A 59 0.01 -18.48 -1.08
N ARG A 60 -1.02 -18.98 -1.75
CA ARG A 60 -1.35 -18.61 -3.12
C ARG A 60 -1.77 -17.14 -3.23
N HIS A 61 -2.64 -16.66 -2.35
CA HIS A 61 -3.05 -15.25 -2.36
C HIS A 61 -1.87 -14.32 -2.06
N VAL A 62 -0.96 -14.72 -1.19
CA VAL A 62 0.30 -14.00 -0.96
C VAL A 62 1.14 -13.96 -2.24
N LEU A 63 1.34 -15.07 -2.94
CA LEU A 63 2.07 -15.09 -4.21
C LEU A 63 1.42 -14.18 -5.27
N ALA A 64 0.10 -14.27 -5.44
CA ALA A 64 -0.63 -13.43 -6.39
C ALA A 64 -0.48 -11.94 -6.04
N THR A 65 -0.49 -11.60 -4.75
CA THR A 65 -0.24 -10.23 -4.26
C THR A 65 1.16 -9.76 -4.61
N VAL A 66 2.19 -10.59 -4.43
CA VAL A 66 3.60 -10.25 -4.75
C VAL A 66 3.80 -10.06 -6.25
N CYS A 67 3.26 -10.97 -7.06
CA CYS A 67 3.33 -10.87 -8.53
C CYS A 67 2.62 -9.60 -9.03
N GLY A 68 1.41 -9.34 -8.53
CA GLY A 68 0.66 -8.15 -8.88
C GLY A 68 1.32 -6.86 -8.41
N LEU A 69 1.95 -6.87 -7.23
CA LEU A 69 2.74 -5.74 -6.74
C LEU A 69 3.93 -5.46 -7.68
N GLY A 70 4.64 -6.50 -8.12
CA GLY A 70 5.75 -6.37 -9.07
C GLY A 70 5.33 -5.76 -10.40
N MET A 71 4.28 -6.30 -11.02
CA MET A 71 3.72 -5.75 -12.27
C MET A 71 3.23 -4.31 -12.07
N GLY A 72 2.56 -4.04 -10.95
CA GLY A 72 2.02 -2.72 -10.64
C GLY A 72 3.09 -1.66 -10.38
N VAL A 73 4.19 -2.02 -9.72
CA VAL A 73 5.35 -1.12 -9.52
C VAL A 73 6.03 -0.82 -10.85
N MET A 74 6.23 -1.82 -11.70
CA MET A 74 6.82 -1.60 -13.03
C MET A 74 5.93 -0.71 -13.90
N ALA A 75 4.62 -0.94 -13.92
CA ALA A 75 3.67 -0.10 -14.64
C ALA A 75 3.67 1.35 -14.12
N ALA A 76 3.67 1.53 -12.80
CA ALA A 76 3.74 2.85 -12.19
C ALA A 76 5.07 3.57 -12.50
N LEU A 77 6.20 2.86 -12.50
CA LEU A 77 7.50 3.40 -12.89
C LEU A 77 7.46 3.93 -14.31
N PHE A 78 6.97 3.14 -15.29
CA PHE A 78 6.82 3.61 -16.67
C PHE A 78 5.89 4.81 -16.82
N LEU A 79 4.88 4.92 -15.95
CA LEU A 79 3.94 6.04 -15.98
C LEU A 79 4.53 7.35 -15.43
N ILE A 80 5.37 7.28 -14.39
CA ILE A 80 5.79 8.47 -13.62
C ILE A 80 7.24 8.90 -13.83
N ILE A 81 8.14 8.00 -14.26
CA ILE A 81 9.60 8.28 -14.29
C ILE A 81 9.95 9.45 -15.22
N ASN A 82 9.36 9.46 -16.41
CA ASN A 82 9.57 10.51 -17.41
C ASN A 82 8.95 11.83 -16.97
N VAL A 83 7.81 11.76 -16.26
CA VAL A 83 7.18 12.95 -15.68
C VAL A 83 8.13 13.55 -14.67
N ILE A 84 8.60 12.80 -13.67
CA ILE A 84 9.49 13.33 -12.62
C ILE A 84 10.79 13.89 -13.18
N ALA A 85 11.38 13.27 -14.21
CA ALA A 85 12.56 13.79 -14.88
C ALA A 85 12.32 15.21 -15.44
N ASP A 86 11.14 15.46 -16.03
CA ASP A 86 10.74 16.78 -16.55
C ASP A 86 10.59 17.82 -15.42
N PHE A 87 10.30 17.40 -14.17
CA PHE A 87 10.13 18.28 -12.99
C PHE A 87 11.34 18.35 -12.04
N TRP A 88 12.42 17.63 -12.35
CA TRP A 88 13.60 17.58 -11.48
C TRP A 88 14.43 18.88 -11.53
N GLY A 89 14.30 19.64 -12.63
CA GLY A 89 14.95 20.93 -12.82
C GLY A 89 14.22 22.11 -12.15
N HIS A 90 14.84 23.29 -12.21
CA HIS A 90 14.26 24.55 -11.70
C HIS A 90 13.09 25.10 -12.54
N GLY A 91 12.73 24.45 -13.65
CA GLY A 91 11.65 24.85 -14.53
C GLY A 91 10.28 24.40 -14.01
N THR A 92 9.31 25.32 -14.00
CA THR A 92 7.90 25.01 -13.76
C THR A 92 7.19 24.75 -15.10
N VAL A 93 6.15 23.92 -15.08
CA VAL A 93 5.32 23.65 -16.26
C VAL A 93 4.73 24.91 -16.88
N GLY A 94 4.70 24.95 -18.22
CA GLY A 94 4.02 26.00 -18.98
C GLY A 94 4.88 27.17 -19.48
N LEU A 95 6.16 27.26 -19.13
CA LEU A 95 7.04 28.37 -19.56
C LEU A 95 7.13 28.59 -21.09
N PRO A 96 7.20 27.55 -21.94
CA PRO A 96 7.26 27.76 -23.39
C PRO A 96 5.93 28.19 -24.02
N ALA A 97 4.80 27.93 -23.36
CA ALA A 97 3.48 28.28 -23.87
C ALA A 97 3.08 29.74 -23.57
N THR A 98 3.76 30.40 -22.62
CA THR A 98 3.56 31.83 -22.34
C THR A 98 4.27 32.74 -23.34
N VAL A 99 5.11 32.20 -24.24
CA VAL A 99 5.85 32.96 -25.26
C VAL A 99 5.39 32.51 -26.66
N PRO A 100 4.55 33.29 -27.36
CA PRO A 100 3.90 32.87 -28.62
C PRO A 100 4.88 32.58 -29.77
N TYR A 101 6.13 33.08 -29.70
CA TYR A 101 7.16 32.79 -30.72
C TYR A 101 7.88 31.44 -30.49
N ILE A 102 7.81 30.88 -29.28
CA ILE A 102 8.49 29.62 -28.91
C ILE A 102 7.54 28.42 -28.98
N SER A 103 6.23 28.65 -28.83
CA SER A 103 5.20 27.60 -28.90
C SER A 103 5.18 26.84 -30.23
N ASP A 104 5.52 27.50 -31.33
CA ASP A 104 5.50 26.90 -32.67
C ASP A 104 6.79 26.13 -32.99
N ARG A 105 7.87 26.37 -32.24
CA ARG A 105 9.18 25.70 -32.44
C ARG A 105 9.38 24.49 -31.54
N PHE A 106 8.68 24.40 -30.41
CA PHE A 106 8.78 23.28 -29.48
C PHE A 106 7.39 22.76 -29.16
N THR A 107 7.18 21.44 -29.30
CA THR A 107 5.95 20.80 -28.85
C THR A 107 5.85 20.92 -27.34
N VAL A 108 5.14 21.95 -26.87
CA VAL A 108 5.03 22.22 -25.43
C VAL A 108 4.21 21.10 -24.81
N LYS A 109 4.89 20.21 -24.09
CA LYS A 109 4.30 19.00 -23.51
C LYS A 109 3.24 19.33 -22.43
N LEU A 110 3.34 20.51 -21.82
CA LEU A 110 2.60 20.95 -20.63
C LEU A 110 2.31 22.46 -20.66
N LEU A 111 1.03 22.84 -20.58
CA LEU A 111 0.57 24.23 -20.56
C LEU A 111 0.57 24.80 -19.13
N SER A 112 0.56 26.13 -18.96
CA SER A 112 0.49 26.78 -17.63
C SER A 112 -0.80 26.43 -16.86
N THR A 113 -1.86 26.05 -17.57
CA THR A 113 -3.09 25.51 -17.00
C THR A 113 -2.94 24.09 -16.42
N ASP A 114 -1.86 23.38 -16.75
CA ASP A 114 -1.63 21.97 -16.38
C ASP A 114 -0.72 21.82 -15.14
N GLN A 115 -0.69 22.81 -14.26
CA GLN A 115 0.15 22.80 -13.05
C GLN A 115 -0.04 21.57 -12.15
N HIS A 116 -1.22 20.95 -12.15
CA HIS A 116 -1.54 19.74 -11.37
C HIS A 116 -1.20 18.43 -12.09
N PHE A 117 -0.54 18.48 -13.25
CA PHE A 117 -0.20 17.30 -14.02
C PHE A 117 0.66 16.28 -13.25
N PRO A 118 1.73 16.65 -12.50
CA PRO A 118 2.56 15.69 -11.76
C PRO A 118 1.83 14.95 -10.66
N ILE A 119 1.00 15.69 -9.91
CA ILE A 119 0.27 15.14 -8.77
C ILE A 119 -0.81 14.16 -9.25
N THR A 120 -1.50 14.49 -10.34
CA THR A 120 -2.47 13.58 -10.95
C THR A 120 -1.83 12.30 -11.47
N TYR A 121 -0.69 12.40 -12.15
CA TYR A 121 0.04 11.21 -12.60
C TYR A 121 0.54 10.37 -11.43
N SER A 122 0.95 11.00 -10.32
CA SER A 122 1.38 10.29 -9.11
C SER A 122 0.24 9.52 -8.45
N ILE A 123 -0.94 10.16 -8.36
CA ILE A 123 -2.15 9.52 -7.84
C ILE A 123 -2.56 8.36 -8.77
N SER A 124 -2.58 8.57 -10.08
CA SER A 124 -2.92 7.53 -11.06
C SER A 124 -1.91 6.36 -11.02
N ALA A 125 -0.61 6.63 -10.83
CA ALA A 125 0.42 5.60 -10.65
C ALA A 125 0.16 4.73 -9.41
N CYS A 126 -0.16 5.35 -8.28
CA CYS A 126 -0.58 4.66 -7.06
C CYS A 126 -1.81 3.75 -7.32
N MET A 127 -2.80 4.27 -8.05
CA MET A 127 -4.03 3.54 -8.37
C MET A 127 -3.77 2.36 -9.31
N VAL A 128 -2.93 2.54 -10.34
CA VAL A 128 -2.51 1.47 -11.26
C VAL A 128 -1.78 0.36 -10.50
N THR A 129 -0.89 0.71 -9.57
CA THR A 129 -0.22 -0.32 -8.75
C THR A 129 -1.22 -1.13 -7.93
N LEU A 130 -2.17 -0.47 -7.27
CA LEU A 130 -3.23 -1.16 -6.52
C LEU A 130 -4.11 -2.03 -7.41
N CYS A 131 -4.50 -1.52 -8.58
CA CYS A 131 -5.24 -2.28 -9.59
C CYS A 131 -4.50 -3.54 -10.01
N HIS A 132 -3.21 -3.48 -10.31
CA HIS A 132 -2.43 -4.68 -10.67
C HIS A 132 -2.37 -5.71 -9.55
N VAL A 133 -2.31 -5.28 -8.28
CA VAL A 133 -2.42 -6.21 -7.13
C VAL A 133 -3.77 -6.91 -7.14
N PHE A 134 -4.88 -6.17 -7.22
CA PHE A 134 -6.24 -6.73 -7.20
C PHE A 134 -6.53 -7.60 -8.44
N TRP A 135 -6.17 -7.13 -9.62
CA TRP A 135 -6.30 -7.87 -10.87
C TRP A 135 -5.57 -9.19 -10.83
N THR A 136 -4.34 -9.23 -10.30
CA THR A 136 -3.57 -10.48 -10.22
C THR A 136 -4.19 -11.45 -9.23
N VAL A 137 -4.69 -10.97 -8.08
CA VAL A 137 -5.41 -11.82 -7.11
C VAL A 137 -6.68 -12.41 -7.71
N LEU A 138 -7.49 -11.59 -8.39
CA LEU A 138 -8.73 -12.01 -9.04
C LEU A 138 -8.49 -12.94 -10.23
N PHE A 139 -7.48 -12.64 -11.04
CA PHE A 139 -7.08 -13.47 -12.18
C PHE A 139 -6.64 -14.85 -11.70
N TRP A 140 -5.80 -14.91 -10.66
CA TRP A 140 -5.31 -16.16 -10.10
C TRP A 140 -6.44 -17.00 -9.46
N ASP A 141 -7.40 -16.35 -8.80
CA ASP A 141 -8.59 -17.03 -8.29
C ASP A 141 -9.48 -17.59 -9.43
N GLY A 142 -9.67 -16.81 -10.51
CA GLY A 142 -10.36 -17.25 -11.72
C GLY A 142 -9.70 -18.47 -12.37
N CYS A 143 -8.36 -18.47 -12.50
CA CYS A 143 -7.61 -19.63 -13.02
C CYS A 143 -7.80 -20.88 -12.15
N HIS A 144 -7.90 -20.72 -10.83
CA HIS A 144 -8.11 -21.86 -9.94
C HIS A 144 -9.51 -22.48 -10.10
N LYS A 145 -10.52 -21.64 -10.33
CA LYS A 145 -11.90 -22.07 -10.54
C LYS A 145 -12.13 -22.82 -11.86
N LYS A 146 -11.17 -22.76 -12.81
CA LYS A 146 -11.25 -23.39 -14.15
C LYS A 146 -11.61 -24.87 -14.13
N GLY A 147 -11.08 -25.62 -13.18
CA GLY A 147 -11.30 -27.07 -13.07
C GLY A 147 -12.49 -27.48 -12.20
N ILE A 148 -13.14 -26.55 -11.51
CA ILE A 148 -14.14 -26.83 -10.46
C ILE A 148 -15.52 -26.28 -10.82
N THR A 149 -15.58 -25.10 -11.43
CA THR A 149 -16.85 -24.39 -11.70
C THR A 149 -16.91 -23.86 -13.14
N ASN A 150 -18.06 -23.99 -13.80
CA ASN A 150 -18.27 -23.45 -15.16
C ASN A 150 -18.21 -21.91 -15.24
N THR A 151 -18.34 -21.20 -14.12
CA THR A 151 -18.32 -19.73 -14.06
C THR A 151 -16.92 -19.12 -13.96
N TRP A 152 -15.85 -19.91 -14.13
CA TRP A 152 -14.46 -19.45 -13.95
C TRP A 152 -14.05 -18.30 -14.88
N TRP A 153 -14.54 -18.30 -16.12
CA TRP A 153 -14.26 -17.26 -17.11
C TRP A 153 -14.76 -15.88 -16.67
N MET A 154 -15.84 -15.81 -15.88
CA MET A 154 -16.44 -14.53 -15.48
C MET A 154 -15.47 -13.65 -14.69
N GLY A 155 -14.69 -14.25 -13.78
CA GLY A 155 -13.69 -13.53 -13.00
C GLY A 155 -12.55 -12.98 -13.86
N ILE A 156 -12.07 -13.78 -14.81
CA ILE A 156 -11.00 -13.38 -15.72
C ILE A 156 -11.49 -12.29 -16.69
N CYS A 157 -12.67 -12.47 -17.28
CA CYS A 157 -13.29 -11.46 -18.15
C CYS A 157 -13.47 -10.13 -17.41
N PHE A 158 -13.93 -10.16 -16.16
CA PHE A 158 -14.07 -8.95 -15.33
C PHE A 158 -12.73 -8.22 -15.11
N VAL A 159 -11.66 -8.96 -14.81
CA VAL A 159 -10.31 -8.38 -14.66
C VAL A 159 -9.85 -7.73 -15.95
N VAL A 160 -9.99 -8.42 -17.08
CA VAL A 160 -9.58 -7.91 -18.39
C VAL A 160 -10.38 -6.66 -18.77
N ILE A 161 -11.71 -6.68 -18.60
CA ILE A 161 -12.58 -5.52 -18.87
C ILE A 161 -12.19 -4.33 -17.98
N SER A 162 -11.99 -4.55 -16.69
CA SER A 162 -11.61 -3.45 -15.77
C SER A 162 -10.20 -2.90 -16.05
N HIS A 163 -9.28 -3.73 -16.54
CA HIS A 163 -7.97 -3.29 -17.03
C HIS A 163 -8.11 -2.38 -18.27
N TYR A 164 -8.88 -2.80 -19.27
CA TYR A 164 -9.16 -1.97 -20.43
C TYR A 164 -9.91 -0.68 -20.06
N ALA A 165 -10.86 -0.76 -19.11
CA ALA A 165 -11.57 0.42 -18.61
C ALA A 165 -10.61 1.43 -17.98
N MET A 166 -9.65 1.00 -17.16
CA MET A 166 -8.62 1.88 -16.59
C MET A 166 -7.76 2.53 -17.68
N SER A 167 -7.37 1.78 -18.72
CA SER A 167 -6.62 2.32 -19.87
C SER A 167 -7.44 3.34 -20.66
N VAL A 168 -8.71 3.07 -20.92
CA VAL A 168 -9.60 3.99 -21.66
C VAL A 168 -9.84 5.28 -20.87
N LEU A 169 -10.11 5.17 -19.57
CA LEU A 169 -10.25 6.33 -18.69
C LEU A 169 -9.00 7.22 -18.72
N SER A 170 -7.81 6.62 -18.86
CA SER A 170 -6.55 7.37 -18.92
C SER A 170 -6.42 8.27 -20.15
N PHE A 171 -7.08 7.97 -21.27
CA PHE A 171 -7.13 8.91 -22.41
C PHE A 171 -7.88 10.20 -22.07
N GLY A 172 -8.88 10.12 -21.18
CA GLY A 172 -9.64 11.27 -20.70
C GLY A 172 -8.81 12.25 -19.87
N ASN A 173 -7.61 11.85 -19.41
CA ASN A 173 -6.74 12.67 -18.57
C ASN A 173 -6.20 13.93 -19.30
N ARG A 174 -6.30 13.98 -20.63
CA ARG A 174 -5.94 15.16 -21.44
C ARG A 174 -7.07 16.20 -21.59
N THR A 175 -8.25 15.92 -21.05
CA THR A 175 -9.43 16.80 -21.19
C THR A 175 -9.60 17.72 -19.98
N LYS A 176 -10.47 18.74 -20.12
CA LYS A 176 -10.85 19.63 -19.00
C LYS A 176 -11.46 18.90 -17.79
N TYR A 177 -11.84 17.62 -17.94
CA TYR A 177 -12.49 16.80 -16.92
C TYR A 177 -11.53 15.88 -16.15
N GLN A 178 -10.23 16.23 -16.10
CA GLN A 178 -9.18 15.47 -15.42
C GLN A 178 -9.57 14.99 -14.01
N MET A 179 -10.23 15.84 -13.20
CA MET A 179 -10.61 15.42 -11.85
C MET A 179 -11.72 14.36 -11.83
N ALA A 180 -12.69 14.46 -12.74
CA ALA A 180 -13.72 13.43 -12.87
C ALA A 180 -13.10 12.09 -13.27
N VAL A 181 -12.11 12.10 -14.17
CA VAL A 181 -11.40 10.89 -14.59
C VAL A 181 -10.71 10.21 -13.41
N ILE A 182 -9.98 10.94 -12.57
CA ILE A 182 -9.33 10.37 -11.38
C ILE A 182 -10.37 9.81 -10.40
N CYS A 183 -11.48 10.52 -10.18
CA CYS A 183 -12.55 10.02 -9.31
C CYS A 183 -13.13 8.71 -9.82
N VAL A 184 -13.37 8.60 -11.14
CA VAL A 184 -13.87 7.37 -11.77
C VAL A 184 -12.84 6.24 -11.69
N GLN A 185 -11.56 6.52 -11.96
CA GLN A 185 -10.47 5.58 -11.73
C GLN A 185 -10.45 5.10 -10.26
N GLY A 186 -10.75 5.99 -9.31
CA GLY A 186 -10.79 5.67 -7.88
C GLY A 186 -11.94 4.74 -7.54
N ALA A 187 -13.11 5.00 -8.10
CA ALA A 187 -14.25 4.10 -7.98
C ALA A 187 -13.92 2.71 -8.53
N VAL A 188 -13.25 2.61 -9.69
CA VAL A 188 -12.82 1.33 -10.27
C VAL A 188 -11.85 0.59 -9.34
N VAL A 189 -10.87 1.28 -8.74
CA VAL A 189 -9.96 0.68 -7.75
C VAL A 189 -10.74 0.14 -6.55
N VAL A 190 -11.67 0.92 -5.99
CA VAL A 190 -12.47 0.51 -4.82
C VAL A 190 -13.34 -0.70 -5.13
N ILE A 191 -13.97 -0.75 -6.30
CA ILE A 191 -14.77 -1.91 -6.74
C ILE A 191 -13.88 -3.15 -6.84
N ASN A 192 -12.72 -3.05 -7.50
CA ASN A 192 -11.77 -4.16 -7.60
C ASN A 192 -11.24 -4.62 -6.23
N ALA A 193 -11.00 -3.67 -5.31
CA ALA A 193 -10.59 -3.96 -3.95
C ALA A 193 -11.65 -4.75 -3.18
N VAL A 194 -12.90 -4.30 -3.20
CA VAL A 194 -14.02 -4.98 -2.52
C VAL A 194 -14.19 -6.40 -3.04
N ILE A 195 -14.20 -6.59 -4.36
CA ILE A 195 -14.34 -7.93 -4.97
C ILE A 195 -13.14 -8.82 -4.59
N SER A 196 -11.92 -8.27 -4.59
CA SER A 196 -10.74 -9.02 -4.16
C SER A 196 -10.81 -9.45 -2.71
N PHE A 197 -11.28 -8.59 -1.81
CA PHE A 197 -11.47 -8.94 -0.40
C PHE A 197 -12.54 -10.03 -0.20
N LEU A 198 -13.62 -10.00 -0.99
CA LEU A 198 -14.62 -11.06 -0.99
C LEU A 198 -14.02 -12.40 -1.44
N VAL A 199 -13.19 -12.40 -2.49
CA VAL A 199 -12.51 -13.60 -3.00
C VAL A 199 -11.52 -14.18 -1.97
N MET A 200 -10.82 -13.32 -1.23
CA MET A 200 -9.92 -13.73 -0.15
C MET A 200 -10.66 -14.20 1.13
N GLY A 201 -12.00 -14.21 1.14
CA GLY A 201 -12.81 -14.66 2.27
C GLY A 201 -12.83 -13.67 3.44
N VAL A 202 -12.47 -12.40 3.22
CA VAL A 202 -12.50 -11.36 4.25
C VAL A 202 -13.94 -10.89 4.41
N THR A 203 -14.69 -11.47 5.36
CA THR A 203 -16.07 -11.05 5.65
C THR A 203 -16.10 -9.77 6.48
N TRP A 204 -17.11 -8.91 6.25
CA TRP A 204 -17.34 -7.66 7.00
C TRP A 204 -17.27 -7.75 8.54
N PRO A 205 -17.80 -8.79 9.22
CA PRO A 205 -17.68 -8.91 10.67
C PRO A 205 -16.25 -9.22 11.13
N ILE A 206 -15.45 -9.93 10.33
CA ILE A 206 -14.03 -10.21 10.62
C ILE A 206 -13.24 -8.90 10.52
N LEU A 207 -13.50 -8.10 9.48
CA LEU A 207 -12.89 -6.80 9.29
C LEU A 207 -13.25 -5.85 10.45
N LYS A 208 -14.54 -5.72 10.79
CA LYS A 208 -15.03 -4.90 11.91
C LYS A 208 -14.41 -5.32 13.25
N ARG A 209 -14.24 -6.64 13.48
CA ARG A 209 -13.58 -7.17 14.69
C ARG A 209 -12.10 -6.81 14.73
N LYS A 210 -11.36 -7.00 13.63
CA LYS A 210 -9.93 -6.68 13.55
C LYS A 210 -9.67 -5.17 13.67
N THR A 211 -10.48 -4.33 13.03
CA THR A 211 -10.34 -2.87 13.15
C THR A 211 -10.67 -2.39 14.56
N LYS A 212 -11.75 -2.90 15.18
CA LYS A 212 -12.09 -2.60 16.58
C LYS A 212 -10.98 -3.04 17.55
N LEU A 213 -10.38 -4.21 17.32
CA LEU A 213 -9.26 -4.72 18.13
C LEU A 213 -7.98 -3.88 17.93
N ALA A 214 -7.66 -3.49 16.69
CA ALA A 214 -6.53 -2.63 16.38
C ALA A 214 -6.70 -1.24 17.00
N PHE A 215 -7.91 -0.67 16.91
CA PHE A 215 -8.26 0.62 17.51
C PHE A 215 -8.19 0.57 19.04
N SER A 216 -8.70 -0.51 19.66
CA SER A 216 -8.60 -0.72 21.10
C SER A 216 -7.14 -0.85 21.57
N ARG A 217 -6.27 -1.54 20.81
CA ARG A 217 -4.84 -1.61 21.10
C ARG A 217 -4.14 -0.25 20.97
N LEU A 218 -4.49 0.54 19.95
CA LEU A 218 -3.98 1.91 19.79
C LEU A 218 -4.42 2.82 20.93
N LEU A 219 -5.69 2.72 21.35
CA LEU A 219 -6.20 3.45 22.52
C LEU A 219 -5.52 3.02 23.82
N CYS A 220 -5.29 1.72 24.01
CA CYS A 220 -4.61 1.19 25.19
C CYS A 220 -3.13 1.65 25.24
N LEU A 221 -2.43 1.64 24.11
CA LEU A 221 -1.07 2.18 24.00
C LEU A 221 -1.02 3.69 24.24
N LYS A 222 -2.00 4.44 23.71
CA LYS A 222 -2.11 5.88 23.96
C LYS A 222 -2.41 6.19 25.42
N SER A 223 -3.29 5.42 26.06
CA SER A 223 -3.59 5.54 27.50
C SER A 223 -2.35 5.23 28.35
N ARG A 224 -1.64 4.15 28.05
CA ARG A 224 -0.40 3.77 28.74
C ARG A 224 0.73 4.78 28.57
N SER A 225 0.84 5.38 27.38
CA SER A 225 1.75 6.49 27.10
C SER A 225 1.41 7.74 27.92
N SER A 226 0.13 8.14 27.97
CA SER A 226 -0.31 9.26 28.80
C SER A 226 -0.09 9.02 30.30
N GLN A 227 -0.31 7.80 30.80
CA GLN A 227 -0.04 7.44 32.19
C GLN A 227 1.46 7.47 32.53
N SER A 228 2.32 7.01 31.61
CA SER A 228 3.78 7.11 31.76
C SER A 228 4.29 8.55 31.78
N ILE A 229 3.69 9.44 30.99
CA ILE A 229 4.05 10.86 30.97
C ILE A 229 3.57 11.55 32.26
N ALA A 230 2.35 11.28 32.71
CA ALA A 230 1.84 11.81 33.98
C ALA A 230 2.69 11.36 35.19
N ALA A 231 3.11 10.10 35.22
CA ALA A 231 3.94 9.55 36.29
C ALA A 231 5.39 10.08 36.28
N SER A 232 5.91 10.52 35.14
CA SER A 232 7.25 11.14 35.06
C SER A 232 7.22 12.63 35.43
N ILE A 233 6.13 13.34 35.13
CA ILE A 233 5.91 14.72 35.55
C ILE A 233 5.73 14.79 37.08
N SER A 234 4.90 13.92 37.67
CA SER A 234 4.72 13.90 39.13
C SER A 234 6.00 13.53 39.89
N ARG A 235 6.88 12.71 39.30
CA ARG A 235 8.20 12.39 39.85
C ARG A 235 9.20 13.55 39.75
N SER A 236 9.02 14.45 38.78
CA SER A 236 9.83 15.66 38.63
C SER A 236 9.38 16.80 39.56
N GLU A 237 8.10 16.84 39.93
CA GLU A 237 7.54 17.87 40.82
C GLU A 237 7.72 17.55 42.32
N ASN A 238 8.12 16.32 42.68
CA ASN A 238 8.34 15.91 44.07
C ASN A 238 9.79 15.42 44.32
N PRO A 239 10.78 16.32 44.43
CA PRO A 239 12.15 15.95 44.77
C PRO A 239 12.42 15.85 46.29
N ALA A 240 11.39 15.80 47.15
CA ALA A 240 11.59 15.82 48.61
C ALA A 240 10.68 14.82 49.34
N SER A 241 11.21 13.62 49.60
CA SER A 241 10.96 12.81 50.81
C SER A 241 11.55 11.40 50.64
N ASP A 242 12.86 11.30 50.44
CA ASP A 242 13.55 10.03 50.70
C ASP A 242 14.97 10.30 51.23
N GLN A 243 15.00 11.06 52.32
CA GLN A 243 16.13 11.10 53.25
C GLN A 243 15.52 11.14 54.65
N THR A 244 15.41 9.98 55.29
CA THR A 244 15.65 9.74 56.73
C THR A 244 15.00 8.42 57.14
N SER A 245 15.76 7.32 57.07
CA SER A 245 15.70 6.25 58.07
C SER A 245 16.84 5.28 57.83
N ASP A 246 18.09 5.76 57.90
CA ASP A 246 19.26 4.89 57.97
C ASP A 246 20.31 5.47 58.93
N ARG A 247 20.07 5.22 60.23
CA ARG A 247 20.98 5.31 61.39
C ARG A 247 20.10 5.12 62.63
N SER A 248 20.07 3.98 63.32
CA SER A 248 21.05 3.43 64.27
C SER A 248 20.51 2.03 64.60
N ASP A 249 21.26 0.93 64.61
CA ASP A 249 22.22 0.60 65.65
C ASP A 249 23.21 -0.46 65.15
N ALA A 250 24.49 -0.18 65.36
CA ALA A 250 25.56 -1.15 65.27
C ALA A 250 25.91 -1.66 66.67
N LEU A 251 26.50 -2.86 66.71
CA LEU A 251 27.14 -3.57 67.83
C LEU A 251 26.25 -4.37 68.79
N HIS A 252 26.37 -5.71 68.71
CA HIS A 252 27.07 -6.55 69.69
C HIS A 252 27.07 -8.01 69.16
N ILE A 253 28.18 -8.53 68.60
CA ILE A 253 29.20 -9.36 69.26
C ILE A 253 28.63 -10.50 70.15
N TYR A 254 28.63 -11.75 69.68
CA TYR A 254 29.51 -12.89 70.04
C TYR A 254 28.85 -14.24 69.73
N THR A 255 29.69 -15.14 69.18
CA THR A 255 29.61 -16.62 69.11
C THR A 255 28.43 -17.27 68.39
#